data_AF-A0A9E5HMD6-F1
#
_entry.id   AF-A0A9E5HMD6-F1
#
_cell.length_a   1.000
_cell.length_b   1.000
_cell.length_c   1.000
_cell.angle_alpha   90.00
_cell.angle_beta   90.00
_cell.angle_gamma   90.00
#
_symmetry.space_group_name_H-M   'P 1'
#
loop_
_entity.id
_entity.type
_entity.pdbx_description
1 polymer ?
#
loop_
_entity_poly.entity_id
_entity_poly.type
_entity_poly.pdbx_seq_one_letter_code
_entity_poly.pdbx_strand_id
1 'polypeptide(L)'
;MRFLGDESYSSSLDKILLDWRMISTRISAEYPLERFQYDRPEAMIVATLDDKARLKLAPDLEKLTSADGMRILHFSPPLSADPDRQGAPKVTILH
;
A
#
# COMPACT_ATOMS: atom_id res chain seq x y z
N MET A 1 -8.78 -0.50 7.14
CA MET A 1 -7.61 0.14 6.51
C MET A 1 -7.52 1.58 6.99
N ARG A 2 -6.32 2.11 7.26
CA ARG A 2 -6.15 3.47 7.82
C ARG A 2 -5.49 4.41 6.83
N PHE A 3 -5.89 5.68 6.84
CA PHE A 3 -5.28 6.73 6.04
C PHE A 3 -4.24 7.49 6.88
N LEU A 4 -3.14 7.96 6.27
CA LEU A 4 -2.07 8.66 7.00
C LEU A 4 -2.56 9.94 7.70
N GLY A 5 -3.63 10.57 7.21
CA GLY A 5 -4.22 11.76 7.82
C GLY A 5 -4.72 11.56 9.25
N ASP A 6 -4.94 10.31 9.68
CA ASP A 6 -5.47 9.96 11.00
C ASP A 6 -4.35 9.61 12.02
N GLU A 7 -3.08 9.85 11.68
CA GLU A 7 -1.93 9.40 12.46
C GLU A 7 -1.23 10.52 13.24
N SER A 8 -0.81 10.20 14.47
CA SER A 8 -0.01 11.11 15.30
C SER A 8 1.49 10.98 14.99
N TYR A 9 2.25 12.01 15.35
CA TYR A 9 3.71 12.02 15.20
C TYR A 9 4.39 10.84 15.94
N SER A 10 3.97 10.55 17.17
CA SER A 10 4.54 9.45 17.97
C SER A 10 4.25 8.07 17.36
N SER A 11 3.03 7.86 16.86
CA SER A 11 2.66 6.61 16.17
C SER A 11 3.45 6.42 14.86
N SER A 12 3.78 7.52 14.18
CA SER A 12 4.62 7.50 12.98
C SER A 12 6.08 7.17 13.30
N LEU A 13 6.61 7.65 14.43
CA LEU A 13 7.97 7.35 14.91
C LEU A 13 8.13 5.86 15.25
N ASP A 14 7.16 5.27 15.95
CA ASP A 14 7.21 3.84 16.30
C ASP A 14 7.29 2.96 15.03
N LYS A 15 6.58 3.35 13.97
CA LYS A 15 6.60 2.64 12.68
C LYS A 15 7.95 2.76 11.97
N ILE A 16 8.61 3.91 12.05
CA ILE A 16 9.98 4.08 11.54
C ILE A 16 10.96 3.19 12.32
N LEU A 17 10.83 3.13 13.64
CA LEU A 17 11.65 2.26 14.49
C LEU A 17 11.43 0.76 14.21
N LEU A 18 10.25 0.40 13.70
CA LEU A 18 9.89 -0.95 13.26
C LEU A 18 10.24 -1.24 11.78
N ASP A 19 11.08 -0.42 11.15
CA ASP A 19 11.52 -0.53 9.75
C ASP A 19 10.37 -0.56 8.73
N TRP A 20 9.27 0.14 9.00
CA TRP A 20 8.22 0.31 8.00
C TRP A 20 8.75 1.10 6.81
N ARG A 21 8.31 0.72 5.61
CA ARG A 21 8.80 1.30 4.35
C ARG A 21 7.67 1.84 3.50
N MET A 22 7.97 2.92 2.78
CA MET A 22 7.13 3.43 1.71
C MET A 22 7.29 2.50 0.50
N ILE A 23 6.20 1.88 0.06
CA ILE A 23 6.20 0.88 -1.00
C ILE A 23 5.13 1.27 -2.02
N SER A 24 5.44 1.07 -3.30
CA SER A 24 4.43 1.11 -4.38
C SER A 24 3.99 -0.31 -4.70
N THR A 25 2.69 -0.56 -4.73
CA THR A 25 2.12 -1.86 -5.09
C THR A 25 1.08 -1.71 -6.18
N ARG A 26 1.31 -2.40 -7.30
CA ARG A 26 0.43 -2.45 -8.46
C ARG A 26 -0.74 -3.36 -8.16
N ILE A 27 -1.93 -2.86 -8.44
CA ILE A 27 -3.18 -3.60 -8.43
C ILE A 27 -3.43 -4.13 -9.85
N SER A 28 -3.82 -5.40 -9.91
CA SER A 28 -4.02 -6.16 -11.15
C SER A 28 -5.08 -7.23 -10.90
N ALA A 29 -5.48 -7.95 -11.95
CA ALA A 29 -6.39 -9.09 -11.81
C ALA A 29 -5.79 -10.21 -10.94
N GLU A 30 -4.48 -10.45 -11.03
CA GLU A 30 -3.76 -11.47 -10.27
C GLU A 30 -3.45 -11.03 -8.83
N TYR A 31 -3.40 -9.73 -8.58
CA TYR A 31 -3.16 -9.14 -7.26
C TYR A 31 -4.11 -7.96 -7.01
N PRO A 32 -5.39 -8.24 -6.71
CA PRO A 32 -6.41 -7.22 -6.55
C PRO A 32 -6.31 -6.52 -5.18
N LEU A 33 -7.05 -5.42 -5.02
CA LEU A 33 -7.01 -4.58 -3.81
C LEU A 33 -7.38 -5.37 -2.54
N GLU A 34 -8.34 -6.29 -2.64
CA GLU A 34 -8.81 -7.12 -1.52
C GLU A 34 -7.69 -8.04 -1.03
N ARG A 35 -6.90 -8.60 -1.96
CA ARG A 35 -5.74 -9.42 -1.61
C ARG A 35 -4.63 -8.58 -0.99
N PHE A 36 -4.38 -7.39 -1.52
CA PHE A 36 -3.45 -6.45 -0.91
C PHE A 36 -3.83 -6.10 0.54
N GLN A 37 -5.13 -5.87 0.80
CA GLN A 37 -5.65 -5.58 2.14
C GLN A 37 -5.50 -6.77 3.08
N TYR A 38 -5.75 -7.99 2.58
CA TYR A 38 -5.55 -9.22 3.34
C TYR A 38 -4.08 -9.47 3.69
N ASP A 39 -3.18 -9.33 2.72
CA ASP A 39 -1.74 -9.54 2.93
C ASP A 39 -1.08 -8.40 3.75
N ARG A 40 -1.73 -7.23 3.86
CA ARG A 40 -1.19 -6.05 4.54
C ARG A 40 -2.26 -5.33 5.36
N PRO A 41 -2.82 -5.96 6.40
CA PRO A 41 -3.91 -5.37 7.17
C PRO A 41 -3.48 -4.09 7.89
N GLU A 42 -2.20 -3.97 8.28
CA GLU A 42 -1.68 -2.75 8.91
C GLU A 42 -1.17 -1.70 7.90
N ALA A 43 -1.21 -1.97 6.59
CA ALA A 43 -0.74 -0.99 5.61
C ALA A 43 -1.56 0.30 5.67
N MET A 44 -0.83 1.41 5.68
CA MET A 44 -1.41 2.74 5.59
C MET A 44 -1.29 3.23 4.17
N ILE A 45 -2.43 3.42 3.50
CA ILE A 45 -2.43 3.99 2.16
C ILE A 45 -2.20 5.50 2.28
N VAL A 46 -1.25 6.00 1.49
CA VAL A 46 -0.92 7.43 1.41
C VAL A 46 -1.52 8.03 0.15
N ALA A 47 -1.45 7.30 -0.96
CA ALA A 47 -1.92 7.78 -2.25
C ALA A 47 -2.19 6.62 -3.22
N THR A 48 -2.86 6.95 -4.34
CA THR A 48 -2.88 6.09 -5.53
C THR A 48 -2.25 6.81 -6.72
N LEU A 49 -1.69 6.03 -7.64
CA LEU A 49 -1.22 6.44 -8.94
C LEU A 49 -2.10 5.72 -9.97
N ASP A 50 -2.75 6.46 -10.86
CA ASP A 50 -3.48 5.85 -11.97
C ASP A 50 -2.52 5.29 -13.06
N ASP A 51 -3.10 4.71 -14.11
CA ASP A 51 -2.39 4.16 -15.27
C ASP A 51 -1.50 5.18 -15.99
N LYS A 52 -1.78 6.48 -15.82
CA LYS A 52 -1.03 7.62 -16.35
C LYS A 52 -0.07 8.24 -15.32
N ALA A 53 0.18 7.53 -14.21
CA ALA A 53 1.02 7.97 -13.11
C ALA A 53 0.56 9.28 -12.43
N ARG A 54 -0.74 9.61 -12.49
CA ARG A 54 -1.29 10.76 -11.79
C ARG A 54 -1.53 10.40 -10.33
N LEU A 55 -0.94 11.18 -9.44
CA LEU A 55 -1.05 11.00 -8.00
C LEU A 55 -2.40 11.53 -7.49
N LYS A 56 -3.09 10.71 -6.70
CA LYS A 56 -4.27 11.11 -5.92
C LYS A 56 -4.00 10.85 -4.44
N LEU A 57 -3.97 11.92 -3.66
CA LEU A 57 -3.89 11.85 -2.20
C LEU A 57 -5.29 11.58 -1.63
N ALA A 58 -5.36 10.87 -0.51
CA ALA A 58 -6.62 10.53 0.16
C ALA A 58 -7.69 9.94 -0.77
N PRO A 59 -7.36 8.88 -1.54
CA PRO A 59 -8.35 8.26 -2.40
C PRO A 59 -9.45 7.64 -1.55
N ASP A 60 -10.70 7.85 -1.95
CA ASP A 60 -11.85 7.11 -1.44
C ASP A 60 -11.71 5.65 -1.87
N LEU A 61 -11.31 4.80 -0.93
CA LEU A 61 -10.97 3.40 -1.19
C LEU A 61 -12.18 2.58 -1.64
N GLU A 62 -13.40 2.95 -1.23
CA GLU A 62 -14.62 2.26 -1.63
C GLU A 62 -15.02 2.58 -3.08
N LYS A 63 -14.56 3.73 -3.58
CA LYS A 63 -14.79 4.18 -4.96
C LYS A 63 -13.61 3.92 -5.88
N LEU A 64 -12.56 3.26 -5.39
CA LEU A 64 -11.48 2.79 -6.24
C LEU A 64 -12.02 1.65 -7.12
N THR A 65 -12.48 1.99 -8.31
CA THR A 65 -12.59 1.02 -9.38
C THR A 65 -11.17 0.51 -9.65
N SER A 66 -10.95 -0.77 -9.39
CA SER A 66 -9.70 -1.49 -9.66
C SER A 66 -9.39 -1.45 -11.17
N ALA A 67 -8.88 -0.32 -11.63
CA ALA A 67 -8.36 -0.15 -12.98
C ALA A 67 -7.04 -0.91 -13.03
N ASP A 68 -6.93 -1.87 -13.96
CA ASP A 68 -5.68 -2.59 -14.17
C ASP A 68 -4.53 -1.60 -14.41
N GLY A 69 -3.43 -1.78 -13.67
CA GLY A 69 -2.27 -0.90 -13.74
C GLY A 69 -2.22 0.23 -12.71
N MET A 70 -3.28 0.44 -11.93
CA MET A 70 -3.24 1.35 -10.78
C MET A 70 -2.16 0.91 -9.78
N ARG A 71 -1.45 1.85 -9.17
CA ARG A 71 -0.53 1.58 -8.06
C ARG A 71 -1.00 2.26 -6.79
N ILE A 72 -0.88 1.55 -5.68
CA ILE A 72 -1.11 2.08 -4.33
C ILE A 72 0.25 2.43 -3.75
N LEU A 73 0.39 3.65 -3.26
CA LEU A 73 1.51 4.07 -2.44
C LEU A 73 1.11 3.89 -0.97
N HIS A 74 1.83 3.03 -0.25
CA HIS A 74 1.49 2.68 1.12
C HIS A 74 2.73 2.56 2.01
N PHE A 75 2.54 2.86 3.29
CA PHE A 75 3.53 2.65 4.33
C PHE A 75 3.17 1.37 5.07
N SER A 76 4.06 0.39 5.07
CA SER A 76 3.80 -0.90 5.70
C SER A 76 5.07 -1.58 6.21
N PRO A 77 4.96 -2.56 7.12
CA PRO A 77 6.11 -3.36 7.56
C PRO A 77 6.79 -4.06 6.38
N PRO A 78 8.08 -4.40 6.49
CA PRO A 78 8.77 -5.17 5.47
C PRO A 78 8.10 -6.55 5.30
N LEU A 79 8.26 -7.17 4.14
CA LEU A 79 7.70 -8.50 3.89
C LEU A 79 8.20 -9.56 4.88
N SER A 80 9.44 -9.41 5.36
CA SER A 80 10.04 -10.29 6.36
C SER A 80 9.40 -10.23 7.74
N ALA A 81 8.52 -9.26 8.01
CA ALA A 81 7.83 -9.14 9.28
C ALA A 81 6.75 -10.23 9.48
N ASP A 82 6.29 -10.87 8.40
CA ASP A 82 5.27 -11.93 8.45
C ASP A 82 5.65 -13.05 7.44
N PRO A 83 5.94 -14.28 7.92
CA PRO A 83 6.35 -15.39 7.07
C PRO A 83 5.23 -15.95 6.17
N ASP A 84 3.95 -15.74 6.51
CA ASP A 84 2.81 -16.19 5.71
C ASP A 84 2.42 -15.18 4.61
N ARG A 85 3.03 -13.98 4.65
CA ARG A 85 2.76 -12.88 3.74
C ARG A 85 3.31 -13.16 2.34
N GLN A 86 2.40 -13.33 1.40
CA GLN A 86 2.78 -13.44 0.00
C GLN A 86 3.07 -12.05 -0.58
N GLY A 87 4.27 -11.87 -1.11
CA GLY A 87 4.66 -10.63 -1.78
C GLY A 87 3.78 -10.36 -3.00
N ALA A 88 3.61 -9.09 -3.36
CA ALA A 88 3.06 -8.76 -4.67
C ALA A 88 4.00 -9.35 -5.76
N PRO A 89 3.48 -9.79 -6.92
CA PRO A 89 4.33 -10.31 -8.00
C PRO A 89 5.50 -9.36 -8.32
N LYS A 90 6.70 -9.90 -8.59
CA LYS A 90 7.98 -9.15 -8.70
C LYS A 90 7.97 -7.97 -9.70
N VAL A 91 6.96 -7.84 -10.56
CA VAL A 91 6.83 -6.78 -11.60
C VAL A 91 6.35 -5.42 -11.04
N THR A 92 6.55 -5.19 -9.74
CA THR A 92 5.76 -4.17 -9.01
C THR A 92 6.61 -3.09 -8.30
N ILE A 93 7.93 -3.29 -8.18
CA ILE A 93 8.82 -2.37 -7.46
C ILE A 93 9.75 -1.71 -8.49
N LEU A 94 9.53 -0.43 -8.77
CA LEU A 94 10.51 0.40 -9.49
C LEU A 94 11.61 0.77 -8.49
N HIS A 95 12.86 0.38 -8.81
CA HIS A 95 14.07 0.88 -8.17
C HIS A 95 14.30 2.35 -8.53
#